data_AF-A0A2P5HXS2-F1
#
_entry.id   AF-A0A2P5HXS2-F1
#
_cell.length_a   1.000
_cell.length_b   1.000
_cell.length_c   1.000
_cell.angle_alpha   90.00
_cell.angle_beta   90.00
_cell.angle_gamma   90.00
#
_symmetry.space_group_name_H-M   'P 1'
#
loop_
_entity.id
_entity.type
_entity.pdbx_description
1 polymer ?
#
loop_
_entity_poly.entity_id
_entity_poly.type
_entity_poly.pdbx_seq_one_letter_code
_entity_poly.pdbx_strand_id
1 'polypeptide(L)'
;MKSFINLFAVLLLSIVSPGIARPSNGISQRQVADRLVFCHFMIGIVSDRTGPADYDSDMQRAKELGIDAFALNIGVDPYTDQQLGFAYQSAANNNMKVFISFDFNWYHTDQGTQVGQKIAQYATQYPQSQLYVDGKIFASSFAGDGVDVNAIRTAAGAPIFWAPNFHPEQGTNFSTIDGALNWMAWPNNGRNKAPTPDRNVTVEEGDEAYIKALAGKPYIAPVSPWFSTHFGPEVPYSKNWVFPGDLLWYHRWNEILTLGPRFIEIVTWNDYGESHYIGPLSSKHTDDGNSKWTNDMPHGGWMDMAKPFISAFKDHATSANSYVESDQLIYWYRPTLRDINCDATDTTMVPADNSSGNYFMGRPNGYETLADAVFVVSMLKTAGNVTVQSGNNSQTFNAPAGISAYQLDMQIGKQQFSLERNGQTVMGSVSLKDVSDVCPCGIYNFNPYVGTVTETATDEASDPLGPDGLASLTAGLHVTTCKATPSLGLPTTTATSTSVTTTTTTSIPSTSPTTSCPTSTSSTSTSSTSTSSTSTSSTSTSSTSTSTSSSTTSPAPVPTVCNAGTGPGNYVGLCSFCCNFGYCPPGPCTCTSYGAQVDPPPETGTVGKPLPWEDDSYLGLCSYACNHGYCPPTACRAVQ
;
A
#
# COMPACT_ATOMS: atom_id res chain seq x y z
N MET A 1 73.15 -51.30 -8.64
CA MET A 1 73.36 -52.76 -8.78
C MET A 1 72.16 -53.45 -8.12
N LYS A 2 71.34 -54.16 -8.91
CA LYS A 2 70.28 -55.14 -8.54
C LYS A 2 69.02 -54.71 -7.74
N SER A 3 67.95 -54.45 -8.50
CA SER A 3 66.56 -55.00 -8.52
C SER A 3 65.81 -55.54 -7.27
N PHE A 4 64.46 -55.40 -7.38
CA PHE A 4 63.28 -55.98 -6.67
C PHE A 4 62.65 -55.08 -5.58
N ILE A 5 61.45 -54.47 -5.68
CA ILE A 5 60.05 -54.77 -6.14
C ILE A 5 59.13 -55.36 -5.03
N ASN A 6 57.97 -54.67 -4.84
CA ASN A 6 56.65 -55.07 -4.25
C ASN A 6 56.42 -55.05 -2.71
N LEU A 7 55.25 -54.78 -2.12
CA LEU A 7 53.96 -54.12 -2.48
C LEU A 7 53.03 -54.20 -1.21
N PHE A 8 52.08 -53.26 -1.07
CA PHE A 8 50.81 -53.27 -0.29
C PHE A 8 50.70 -53.04 1.24
N ALA A 9 50.10 -51.87 1.55
CA ALA A 9 48.92 -51.56 2.39
C ALA A 9 48.69 -52.13 3.80
N VAL A 10 48.41 -51.23 4.76
CA VAL A 10 47.64 -51.50 5.99
C VAL A 10 46.71 -50.32 6.32
N LEU A 11 45.44 -50.65 6.56
CA LEU A 11 44.36 -49.82 7.09
C LEU A 11 44.37 -49.91 8.64
N LEU A 12 44.11 -48.82 9.37
CA LEU A 12 43.93 -48.85 10.83
C LEU A 12 42.82 -47.88 11.28
N LEU A 13 41.84 -48.42 12.02
CA LEU A 13 40.76 -47.72 12.71
C LEU A 13 41.23 -47.13 14.04
N SER A 14 40.72 -45.94 14.35
CA SER A 14 41.01 -45.14 15.55
C SER A 14 39.91 -45.31 16.62
N ILE A 15 40.30 -45.38 17.89
CA ILE A 15 39.42 -45.24 19.06
C ILE A 15 39.85 -44.02 19.90
N VAL A 16 38.82 -43.36 20.43
CA VAL A 16 38.72 -42.02 21.02
C VAL A 16 39.20 -41.94 22.48
N SER A 17 39.64 -40.75 22.92
CA SER A 17 39.69 -40.34 24.33
C SER A 17 39.30 -38.85 24.47
N PRO A 18 38.72 -38.42 25.60
CA PRO A 18 37.93 -37.17 25.68
C PRO A 18 38.79 -35.95 26.01
N GLY A 19 38.66 -34.90 25.20
CA GLY A 19 39.30 -33.60 25.41
C GLY A 19 38.37 -32.60 26.09
N ILE A 20 38.88 -31.91 27.11
CA ILE A 20 38.26 -30.76 27.77
C ILE A 20 38.11 -29.62 26.74
N ALA A 21 36.87 -29.21 26.47
CA ALA A 21 36.54 -28.14 25.52
C ALA A 21 36.96 -26.77 26.09
N ARG A 22 37.89 -26.10 25.40
CA ARG A 22 38.06 -24.65 25.52
C ARG A 22 36.88 -23.96 24.83
N PRO A 23 36.27 -22.92 25.41
CA PRO A 23 35.28 -22.12 24.70
C PRO A 23 36.01 -21.41 23.55
N SER A 24 35.69 -21.83 22.32
CA SER A 24 36.05 -21.06 21.13
C SER A 24 35.21 -19.78 21.16
N ASN A 25 35.85 -18.65 21.46
CA ASN A 25 35.35 -17.35 21.05
C ASN A 25 35.29 -17.35 19.52
N GLY A 26 34.17 -17.80 18.98
CA GLY A 26 33.80 -17.53 17.61
C GLY A 26 33.65 -16.03 17.49
N ILE A 27 34.68 -15.37 16.98
CA ILE A 27 34.56 -14.03 16.44
C ILE A 27 33.60 -14.19 15.27
N SER A 28 32.30 -13.96 15.55
CA SER A 28 31.33 -13.67 14.50
C SER A 28 31.95 -12.53 13.72
N GLN A 29 32.27 -12.80 12.45
CA GLN A 29 32.70 -11.78 11.51
C GLN A 29 31.62 -10.71 11.56
N ARG A 30 31.92 -9.59 12.22
CA ARG A 30 31.04 -8.43 12.29
C ARG A 30 30.97 -7.91 10.87
N GLN A 31 30.04 -8.43 10.08
CA GLN A 31 29.67 -7.84 8.81
C GLN A 31 29.10 -6.48 9.20
N VAL A 32 29.96 -5.46 9.16
CA VAL A 32 29.53 -4.07 9.20
C VAL A 32 28.83 -3.90 7.85
N ALA A 33 27.57 -4.31 7.76
CA ALA A 33 26.76 -4.08 6.59
C ALA A 33 26.55 -2.55 6.53
N ASP A 34 27.31 -1.89 5.65
CA ASP A 34 27.20 -0.45 5.44
C ASP A 34 26.01 -0.09 4.55
N ARG A 35 25.38 -1.09 3.92
CA ARG A 35 24.20 -0.92 3.08
C ARG A 35 23.06 -1.79 3.59
N LEU A 36 22.03 -1.17 4.14
CA LEU A 36 20.82 -1.84 4.60
C LEU A 36 19.61 -1.38 3.80
N VAL A 37 18.71 -2.32 3.52
CA VAL A 37 17.42 -2.06 2.88
C VAL A 37 16.31 -2.30 3.90
N PHE A 38 15.49 -1.30 4.14
CA PHE A 38 14.31 -1.40 4.97
C PHE A 38 13.06 -1.41 4.09
N CYS A 39 11.95 -1.87 4.64
CA CYS A 39 10.65 -1.72 4.00
C CYS A 39 9.63 -1.29 5.05
N HIS A 40 8.86 -0.26 4.73
CA HIS A 40 7.88 0.32 5.64
C HIS A 40 6.66 -0.60 5.77
N PHE A 41 6.20 -0.86 6.99
CA PHE A 41 5.12 -1.80 7.27
C PHE A 41 4.07 -1.16 8.18
N MET A 42 2.84 -1.04 7.69
CA MET A 42 1.71 -0.44 8.39
C MET A 42 1.13 -1.41 9.42
N ILE A 43 1.35 -1.14 10.71
CA ILE A 43 0.72 -1.90 11.81
C ILE A 43 -0.77 -1.53 11.96
N GLY A 44 -1.15 -0.30 11.60
CA GLY A 44 -2.52 0.22 11.74
C GLY A 44 -3.59 -0.49 10.90
N ILE A 45 -3.22 -1.43 10.03
CA ILE A 45 -4.17 -2.18 9.19
C ILE A 45 -4.13 -3.69 9.42
N VAL A 46 -3.42 -4.18 10.44
CA VAL A 46 -3.24 -5.63 10.67
C VAL A 46 -3.87 -6.11 11.97
N SER A 47 -4.99 -5.48 12.36
CA SER A 47 -5.70 -5.80 13.60
C SER A 47 -6.30 -7.22 13.61
N ASP A 48 -6.47 -7.83 12.44
CA ASP A 48 -6.97 -9.19 12.22
C ASP A 48 -5.93 -10.29 12.48
N ARG A 49 -4.64 -9.94 12.61
CA ARG A 49 -3.58 -10.91 12.88
C ARG A 49 -3.65 -11.42 14.31
N THR A 50 -3.64 -12.75 14.46
CA THR A 50 -3.93 -13.45 15.72
C THR A 50 -2.70 -14.02 16.41
N GLY A 51 -1.55 -13.99 15.73
CA GLY A 51 -0.29 -14.45 16.29
C GLY A 51 0.90 -14.18 15.37
N PRO A 52 2.13 -14.50 15.83
CA PRO A 52 3.36 -14.26 15.06
C PRO A 52 3.36 -14.97 13.70
N ALA A 53 2.78 -16.16 13.60
CA ALA A 53 2.75 -16.93 12.36
C ALA A 53 2.05 -16.20 11.20
N ASP A 54 1.11 -15.29 11.51
CA ASP A 54 0.42 -14.48 10.49
C ASP A 54 1.38 -13.49 9.80
N TYR A 55 2.60 -13.27 10.32
CA TYR A 55 3.66 -12.44 9.73
C TYR A 55 4.77 -13.25 9.04
N ASP A 56 4.81 -14.58 9.20
CA ASP A 56 5.98 -15.37 8.81
C ASP A 56 6.23 -15.33 7.29
N SER A 57 5.17 -15.36 6.47
CA SER A 57 5.28 -15.26 5.01
C SER A 57 5.83 -13.91 4.55
N ASP A 58 5.43 -12.81 5.21
CA ASP A 58 5.95 -11.48 4.93
C ASP A 58 7.45 -11.40 5.25
N MET A 59 7.85 -11.91 6.43
CA MET A 59 9.24 -11.93 6.88
C MET A 59 10.12 -12.75 5.93
N GLN A 60 9.67 -13.94 5.54
CA GLN A 60 10.40 -14.83 4.64
C GLN A 60 10.59 -14.19 3.28
N ARG A 61 9.52 -13.64 2.69
CA ARG A 61 9.58 -13.02 1.36
C ARG A 61 10.45 -11.76 1.36
N ALA A 62 10.29 -10.89 2.34
CA ALA A 62 11.13 -9.69 2.46
C ALA A 62 12.61 -10.08 2.56
N LYS A 63 12.93 -11.09 3.37
CA LYS A 63 14.30 -11.61 3.50
C LYS A 63 14.85 -12.16 2.19
N GLU A 64 14.04 -12.92 1.44
CA GLU A 64 14.42 -13.48 0.13
C GLU A 64 14.70 -12.40 -0.92
N LEU A 65 14.03 -11.25 -0.83
CA LEU A 65 14.32 -10.06 -1.65
C LEU A 65 15.59 -9.33 -1.23
N GLY A 66 16.12 -9.62 -0.03
CA GLY A 66 17.24 -8.92 0.56
C GLY A 66 16.86 -7.70 1.38
N ILE A 67 15.61 -7.57 1.82
CA ILE A 67 15.23 -6.56 2.83
C ILE A 67 15.82 -6.99 4.18
N ASP A 68 16.49 -6.08 4.87
CA ASP A 68 17.19 -6.29 6.14
C ASP A 68 16.33 -6.01 7.37
N ALA A 69 15.29 -5.17 7.25
CA ALA A 69 14.31 -4.98 8.31
C ALA A 69 12.97 -4.43 7.82
N PHE A 70 11.89 -4.73 8.53
CA PHE A 70 10.67 -3.92 8.44
C PHE A 70 10.71 -2.72 9.40
N ALA A 71 10.36 -1.54 8.89
CA ALA A 71 10.06 -0.35 9.68
C ALA A 71 8.58 -0.42 10.09
N LEU A 72 8.30 -0.86 11.32
CA LEU A 72 6.94 -1.05 11.83
C LEU A 72 6.33 0.30 12.18
N ASN A 73 5.53 0.85 11.27
CA ASN A 73 4.79 2.10 11.45
C ASN A 73 3.68 1.91 12.47
N ILE A 74 3.69 2.74 13.52
CA ILE A 74 2.70 2.68 14.58
C ILE A 74 2.04 4.03 14.86
N GLY A 75 0.71 3.99 15.00
CA GLY A 75 -0.06 4.99 15.72
C GLY A 75 -0.22 4.63 17.20
N VAL A 76 -1.41 4.90 17.73
CA VAL A 76 -1.78 4.66 19.14
C VAL A 76 -2.98 3.71 19.28
N ASP A 77 -3.20 2.88 18.27
CA ASP A 77 -4.31 1.93 18.22
C ASP A 77 -4.31 0.97 19.43
N PRO A 78 -5.50 0.52 19.89
CA PRO A 78 -5.60 -0.35 21.07
C PRO A 78 -4.91 -1.71 20.88
N TYR A 79 -4.65 -2.14 19.65
CA TYR A 79 -3.98 -3.39 19.31
C TYR A 79 -2.50 -3.22 18.97
N THR A 80 -1.94 -1.99 18.94
CA THR A 80 -0.56 -1.72 18.51
C THR A 80 0.45 -2.58 19.27
N ASP A 81 0.37 -2.62 20.61
CA ASP A 81 1.37 -3.35 21.40
C ASP A 81 1.30 -4.86 21.19
N GLN A 82 0.09 -5.40 20.97
CA GLN A 82 -0.12 -6.81 20.64
C GLN A 82 0.49 -7.14 19.27
N GLN A 83 0.20 -6.32 18.25
CA GLN A 83 0.71 -6.53 16.89
C GLN A 83 2.23 -6.36 16.81
N LEU A 84 2.79 -5.38 17.52
CA LEU A 84 4.25 -5.27 17.67
C LEU A 84 4.83 -6.55 18.31
N GLY A 85 4.23 -7.06 19.40
CA GLY A 85 4.68 -8.31 20.01
C GLY A 85 4.70 -9.49 19.03
N PHE A 86 3.67 -9.61 18.18
CA PHE A 86 3.61 -10.63 17.13
C PHE A 86 4.66 -10.42 16.04
N ALA A 87 4.81 -9.20 15.53
CA ALA A 87 5.79 -8.86 14.50
C ALA A 87 7.24 -9.10 14.97
N TYR A 88 7.60 -8.65 16.18
CA TYR A 88 8.93 -8.88 16.74
C TYR A 88 9.21 -10.37 16.99
N GLN A 89 8.22 -11.14 17.44
CA GLN A 89 8.37 -12.58 17.62
C GLN A 89 8.52 -13.31 16.28
N SER A 90 7.74 -12.95 15.27
CA SER A 90 7.87 -13.52 13.92
C SER A 90 9.22 -13.18 13.30
N ALA A 91 9.68 -11.94 13.45
CA ALA A 91 11.01 -11.54 13.00
C ALA A 91 12.10 -12.39 13.67
N ALA A 92 11.99 -12.69 14.97
CA ALA A 92 12.92 -13.59 15.64
C ALA A 92 12.84 -15.03 15.09
N ASN A 93 11.64 -15.54 14.85
CA ASN A 93 11.41 -16.88 14.29
C ASN A 93 12.02 -17.04 12.89
N ASN A 94 11.99 -15.99 12.07
CA ASN A 94 12.45 -16.00 10.67
C ASN A 94 13.87 -15.42 10.50
N ASN A 95 14.56 -15.11 11.61
CA ASN A 95 15.87 -14.46 11.61
C ASN A 95 15.88 -13.20 10.71
N MET A 96 14.87 -12.37 10.90
CA MET A 96 14.66 -11.06 10.29
C MET A 96 14.84 -9.98 11.36
N LYS A 97 15.06 -8.73 10.94
CA LYS A 97 15.05 -7.59 11.87
C LYS A 97 13.80 -6.75 11.68
N VAL A 98 13.45 -6.02 12.71
CA VAL A 98 12.42 -4.99 12.71
C VAL A 98 12.86 -3.82 13.58
N PHE A 99 12.27 -2.65 13.35
CA PHE A 99 12.36 -1.51 14.25
C PHE A 99 11.06 -0.72 14.23
N ILE A 100 10.84 0.12 15.24
CA ILE A 100 9.65 0.96 15.31
C ILE A 100 9.86 2.23 14.48
N SER A 101 8.86 2.56 13.65
CA SER A 101 8.64 3.88 13.07
C SER A 101 7.42 4.52 13.73
N PHE A 102 7.61 5.61 14.45
CA PHE A 102 6.50 6.31 15.14
C PHE A 102 5.78 7.26 14.19
N ASP A 103 4.45 7.20 14.10
CA ASP A 103 3.68 8.14 13.28
C ASP A 103 3.23 9.37 14.09
N PHE A 104 3.85 10.53 13.84
CA PHE A 104 3.52 11.78 14.51
C PHE A 104 2.24 12.48 14.00
N ASN A 105 1.46 11.85 13.14
CA ASN A 105 0.04 12.19 13.02
C ASN A 105 -0.76 11.74 14.26
N TRP A 106 -0.24 10.74 15.00
CA TRP A 106 -0.84 10.19 16.22
C TRP A 106 -0.04 10.50 17.48
N TYR A 107 1.29 10.58 17.37
CA TYR A 107 2.18 11.03 18.43
C TYR A 107 2.38 12.56 18.39
N HIS A 108 2.75 13.14 19.52
CA HIS A 108 3.01 14.58 19.67
C HIS A 108 4.47 14.84 20.04
N THR A 109 4.98 16.01 19.68
CA THR A 109 6.39 16.38 19.86
C THR A 109 6.81 16.54 21.33
N ASP A 110 5.85 16.71 22.25
CA ASP A 110 6.09 16.70 23.69
C ASP A 110 6.20 15.27 24.28
N GLN A 111 5.98 14.23 23.47
CA GLN A 111 5.99 12.83 23.90
C GLN A 111 7.34 12.11 23.74
N GLY A 112 8.46 12.86 23.67
CA GLY A 112 9.79 12.26 23.52
C GLY A 112 10.13 11.21 24.59
N THR A 113 9.65 11.39 25.82
CA THR A 113 9.84 10.40 26.91
C THR A 113 9.12 9.08 26.61
N GLN A 114 7.87 9.14 26.15
CA GLN A 114 7.06 7.96 25.82
C GLN A 114 7.64 7.20 24.63
N VAL A 115 8.11 7.92 23.61
CA VAL A 115 8.82 7.35 22.46
C VAL A 115 10.07 6.60 22.93
N GLY A 116 10.92 7.23 23.75
CA GLY A 116 12.12 6.59 24.30
C GLY A 116 11.82 5.34 25.13
N GLN A 117 10.78 5.37 25.96
CA GLN A 117 10.34 4.23 26.75
C GLN A 117 9.88 3.06 25.87
N LYS A 118 9.11 3.32 24.82
CA LYS A 118 8.64 2.26 23.91
C LYS A 118 9.79 1.65 23.11
N ILE A 119 10.76 2.44 22.66
CA ILE A 119 11.99 1.94 22.02
C ILE A 119 12.72 0.97 22.97
N ALA A 120 12.95 1.38 24.22
CA ALA A 120 13.64 0.55 25.20
C ALA A 120 12.87 -0.72 25.56
N GLN A 121 11.54 -0.63 25.67
CA GLN A 121 10.67 -1.77 25.93
C GLN A 121 10.89 -2.88 24.89
N TYR A 122 10.73 -2.57 23.61
CA TYR A 122 10.83 -3.59 22.55
C TYR A 122 12.26 -4.05 22.30
N ALA A 123 13.25 -3.16 22.41
CA ALA A 123 14.66 -3.55 22.31
C ALA A 123 15.09 -4.50 23.44
N THR A 124 14.52 -4.35 24.64
CA THR A 124 14.79 -5.22 25.80
C THR A 124 14.03 -6.54 25.72
N GLN A 125 12.77 -6.51 25.29
CA GLN A 125 11.94 -7.71 25.18
C GLN A 125 12.39 -8.60 24.00
N TYR A 126 12.82 -7.99 22.89
CA TYR A 126 13.13 -8.68 21.64
C TYR A 126 14.52 -8.31 21.08
N PRO A 127 15.61 -8.48 21.84
CA PRO A 127 16.94 -8.07 21.43
C PRO A 127 17.46 -8.81 20.19
N GLN A 128 16.91 -10.00 19.89
CA GLN A 128 17.29 -10.80 18.74
C GLN A 128 16.69 -10.31 17.42
N SER A 129 15.51 -9.68 17.43
CA SER A 129 14.84 -9.17 16.23
C SER A 129 14.85 -7.65 16.12
N GLN A 130 15.13 -6.92 17.19
CA GLN A 130 15.42 -5.49 17.11
C GLN A 130 16.62 -5.22 16.19
N LEU A 131 16.47 -4.26 15.27
CA LEU A 131 17.57 -3.76 14.47
C LEU A 131 18.50 -2.88 15.32
N TYR A 132 19.80 -3.15 15.20
CA TYR A 132 20.86 -2.32 15.76
C TYR A 132 21.81 -1.86 14.67
N VAL A 133 22.14 -0.57 14.65
CA VAL A 133 23.09 0.04 13.71
C VAL A 133 24.16 0.76 14.53
N ASP A 134 25.43 0.53 14.20
CA ASP A 134 26.57 1.11 14.91
C ASP A 134 26.56 0.84 16.43
N GLY A 135 25.98 -0.30 16.83
CA GLY A 135 25.80 -0.67 18.25
C GLY A 135 24.72 0.10 18.99
N LYS A 136 23.86 0.85 18.28
CA LYS A 136 22.74 1.61 18.83
C LYS A 136 21.41 0.98 18.41
N ILE A 137 20.38 1.11 19.24
CA ILE A 137 19.02 0.67 18.91
C ILE A 137 18.51 1.56 17.78
N PHE A 138 18.13 0.99 16.64
CA PHE A 138 17.61 1.76 15.51
C PHE A 138 16.11 2.04 15.69
N ALA A 139 15.69 3.28 15.46
CA ALA A 139 14.29 3.68 15.42
C ALA A 139 14.11 4.91 14.52
N SER A 140 12.90 5.08 13.98
CA SER A 140 12.56 6.18 13.06
C SER A 140 11.18 6.74 13.39
N SER A 141 10.72 7.70 12.58
CA SER A 141 9.36 8.21 12.64
C SER A 141 8.90 8.74 11.28
N PHE A 142 7.60 8.72 11.05
CA PHE A 142 6.96 9.58 10.07
C PHE A 142 6.70 10.94 10.74
N ALA A 143 7.23 12.03 10.16
CA ALA A 143 7.26 13.35 10.77
C ALA A 143 7.87 13.36 12.20
N GLY A 144 7.44 14.30 13.03
CA GLY A 144 7.91 14.51 14.41
C GLY A 144 8.89 15.67 14.57
N ASP A 145 8.95 16.56 13.59
CA ASP A 145 9.76 17.78 13.61
C ASP A 145 9.62 18.53 14.95
N GLY A 146 10.73 18.63 15.67
CA GLY A 146 10.77 19.31 16.97
C GLY A 146 10.53 18.42 18.19
N VAL A 147 10.34 17.11 18.04
CA VAL A 147 10.34 16.20 19.20
C VAL A 147 11.64 16.31 20.00
N ASP A 148 11.54 16.26 21.33
CA ASP A 148 12.71 16.30 22.21
C ASP A 148 13.52 14.99 22.12
N VAL A 149 14.52 14.98 21.23
CA VAL A 149 15.45 13.86 21.02
C VAL A 149 16.27 13.55 22.29
N ASN A 150 16.54 14.53 23.15
CA ASN A 150 17.23 14.27 24.41
C ASN A 150 16.32 13.54 25.39
N ALA A 151 15.03 13.87 25.44
CA ALA A 151 14.05 13.13 26.21
C ALA A 151 13.93 11.68 25.71
N ILE A 152 13.90 11.45 24.39
CA ILE A 152 13.93 10.09 23.79
C ILE A 152 15.14 9.31 24.30
N ARG A 153 16.35 9.87 24.15
CA ARG A 153 17.60 9.20 24.54
C ARG A 153 17.67 8.95 26.04
N THR A 154 17.25 9.92 26.86
CA THR A 154 17.25 9.80 28.32
C THR A 154 16.29 8.72 28.78
N ALA A 155 15.07 8.72 28.26
CA ALA A 155 14.03 7.78 28.63
C ALA A 155 14.31 6.35 28.14
N ALA A 156 14.96 6.21 26.98
CA ALA A 156 15.40 4.90 26.49
C ALA A 156 16.53 4.28 27.34
N GLY A 157 17.36 5.11 28.00
CA GLY A 157 18.44 4.64 28.87
C GLY A 157 19.56 3.87 28.15
N ALA A 158 19.59 3.90 26.81
CA ALA A 158 20.55 3.21 25.96
C ALA A 158 20.85 4.05 24.69
N PRO A 159 21.99 3.83 24.02
CA PRO A 159 22.30 4.53 22.77
C PRO A 159 21.27 4.23 21.67
N ILE A 160 20.67 5.29 21.11
CA ILE A 160 19.68 5.22 20.02
C ILE A 160 20.29 5.78 18.73
N PHE A 161 20.09 5.07 17.62
CA PHE A 161 20.24 5.62 16.28
C PHE A 161 18.87 6.14 15.85
N TRP A 162 18.65 7.44 16.04
CA TRP A 162 17.37 8.08 15.73
C TRP A 162 17.41 8.64 14.30
N ALA A 163 16.57 8.09 13.41
CA ALA A 163 16.51 8.45 12.01
C ALA A 163 15.10 8.80 11.54
N PRO A 164 14.54 9.94 11.97
CA PRO A 164 13.18 10.34 11.68
C PRO A 164 13.02 10.89 10.26
N ASN A 165 11.78 10.95 9.80
CA ASN A 165 11.37 11.76 8.66
C ASN A 165 11.10 13.21 9.08
N PHE A 166 12.16 13.91 9.51
CA PHE A 166 12.11 15.37 9.68
C PHE A 166 12.20 16.06 8.32
N HIS A 167 11.67 17.28 8.23
CA HIS A 167 11.47 18.05 7.02
C HIS A 167 12.50 19.18 6.91
N PRO A 168 13.53 19.06 6.04
CA PRO A 168 14.55 20.10 5.86
C PRO A 168 13.98 21.49 5.53
N GLU A 169 12.91 21.53 4.74
CA GLU A 169 12.25 22.74 4.27
C GLU A 169 11.54 23.53 5.39
N GLN A 170 11.27 22.89 6.54
CA GLN A 170 10.70 23.53 7.72
C GLN A 170 11.76 24.18 8.62
N GLY A 171 13.05 24.06 8.29
CA GLY A 171 14.14 24.58 9.11
C GLY A 171 14.40 23.75 10.38
N THR A 172 13.98 22.49 10.40
CA THR A 172 14.16 21.57 11.52
C THR A 172 15.64 21.36 11.84
N ASN A 173 15.97 21.15 13.11
CA ASN A 173 17.35 20.99 13.54
C ASN A 173 17.86 19.54 13.39
N PHE A 174 18.60 19.26 12.32
CA PHE A 174 19.19 17.93 12.03
C PHE A 174 20.46 17.64 12.85
N SER A 175 20.97 18.58 13.66
CA SER A 175 22.15 18.32 14.50
C SER A 175 21.87 17.32 15.63
N THR A 176 20.62 17.17 16.05
CA THR A 176 20.20 16.33 17.18
C THR A 176 20.03 14.84 16.83
N ILE A 177 19.79 14.51 15.56
CA ILE A 177 19.47 13.16 15.07
C ILE A 177 20.71 12.40 14.54
N ASP A 178 20.63 11.10 14.33
CA ASP A 178 21.75 10.26 13.86
C ASP A 178 21.73 10.03 12.34
N GLY A 179 20.55 10.05 11.74
CA GLY A 179 20.30 10.04 10.29
C GLY A 179 18.91 10.63 10.01
N ALA A 180 18.44 10.57 8.77
CA ALA A 180 17.06 10.95 8.46
C ALA A 180 16.49 10.12 7.32
N LEU A 181 15.19 9.82 7.43
CA LEU A 181 14.36 9.24 6.39
C LEU A 181 13.78 10.36 5.52
N ASN A 182 14.04 10.32 4.22
CA ASN A 182 13.23 11.08 3.29
C ASN A 182 12.01 10.24 2.90
N TRP A 183 10.81 10.80 3.04
CA TRP A 183 9.55 10.15 2.66
C TRP A 183 9.16 10.42 1.21
N MET A 184 9.79 11.42 0.58
CA MET A 184 9.42 11.94 -0.72
C MET A 184 9.87 10.99 -1.85
N ALA A 185 9.15 9.90 -2.02
CA ALA A 185 9.45 8.85 -2.99
C ALA A 185 8.94 9.14 -4.40
N TRP A 186 8.14 10.20 -4.58
CA TRP A 186 7.54 10.59 -5.86
C TRP A 186 7.67 12.10 -6.13
N PRO A 187 7.70 12.52 -7.41
CA PRO A 187 7.59 13.93 -7.76
C PRO A 187 6.29 14.55 -7.22
N ASN A 188 6.37 15.75 -6.67
CA ASN A 188 5.25 16.43 -6.04
C ASN A 188 5.40 17.96 -6.16
N ASN A 189 4.46 18.74 -5.63
CA ASN A 189 4.51 20.22 -5.67
C ASN A 189 5.20 20.87 -4.46
N GLY A 190 5.94 20.11 -3.64
CA GLY A 190 6.54 20.54 -2.39
C GLY A 190 5.56 20.70 -1.23
N ARG A 191 4.33 20.19 -1.36
CA ARG A 191 3.27 20.21 -0.33
C ARG A 191 2.54 18.87 -0.22
N ASN A 192 3.23 17.78 -0.54
CA ASN A 192 2.68 16.43 -0.54
C ASN A 192 1.40 16.31 -1.40
N LYS A 193 1.45 16.88 -2.62
CA LYS A 193 0.40 16.80 -3.66
C LYS A 193 1.03 16.71 -5.03
N ALA A 194 0.27 16.21 -6.01
CA ALA A 194 0.72 16.07 -7.38
C ALA A 194 1.39 17.37 -7.89
N PRO A 195 2.41 17.27 -8.77
CA PRO A 195 3.03 18.44 -9.39
C PRO A 195 1.98 19.32 -10.07
N THR A 196 2.20 20.63 -10.01
CA THR A 196 1.41 21.63 -10.72
C THR A 196 2.29 22.34 -11.75
N PRO A 197 1.71 23.03 -12.75
CA PRO A 197 2.51 23.77 -13.74
C PRO A 197 3.50 24.78 -13.14
N ASP A 198 3.22 25.30 -11.94
CA ASP A 198 4.05 26.27 -11.22
C ASP A 198 5.00 25.63 -10.18
N ARG A 199 4.78 24.37 -9.79
CA ARG A 199 5.58 23.70 -8.75
C ARG A 199 5.76 22.21 -9.06
N ASN A 200 7.01 21.82 -9.24
CA ASN A 200 7.46 20.44 -9.32
C ASN A 200 8.74 20.30 -8.51
N VAL A 201 8.75 19.35 -7.59
CA VAL A 201 9.89 18.94 -6.76
C VAL A 201 10.15 17.48 -7.09
N THR A 202 11.32 17.18 -7.66
CA THR A 202 11.70 15.80 -8.00
C THR A 202 12.24 15.05 -6.79
N VAL A 203 12.29 13.72 -6.88
CA VAL A 203 12.83 12.88 -5.79
C VAL A 203 14.29 13.23 -5.49
N GLU A 204 15.08 13.52 -6.53
CA GLU A 204 16.49 13.89 -6.45
C GLU A 204 16.68 15.27 -5.79
N GLU A 205 15.80 16.25 -6.07
CA GLU A 205 15.82 17.53 -5.35
C GLU A 205 15.55 17.33 -3.84
N GLY A 206 14.71 16.36 -3.49
CA GLY A 206 14.53 15.92 -2.11
C GLY A 206 15.77 15.25 -1.53
N ASP A 207 16.40 14.34 -2.27
CA ASP A 207 17.67 13.73 -1.87
C ASP A 207 18.72 14.82 -1.55
N GLU A 208 18.88 15.80 -2.44
CA GLU A 208 19.80 16.92 -2.25
C GLU A 208 19.49 17.73 -0.99
N ALA A 209 18.20 18.02 -0.73
CA ALA A 209 17.77 18.75 0.46
C ALA A 209 18.12 17.99 1.75
N TYR A 210 17.82 16.69 1.80
CA TYR A 210 18.13 15.85 2.96
C TYR A 210 19.63 15.66 3.17
N ILE A 211 20.38 15.34 2.11
CA ILE A 211 21.84 15.14 2.18
C ILE A 211 22.52 16.42 2.68
N LYS A 212 22.08 17.58 2.20
CA LYS A 212 22.57 18.88 2.66
C LYS A 212 22.26 19.12 4.13
N ALA A 213 21.02 18.87 4.57
CA ALA A 213 20.61 19.05 5.96
C ALA A 213 21.34 18.10 6.93
N LEU A 214 21.65 16.88 6.48
CA LEU A 214 22.34 15.86 7.25
C LEU A 214 23.83 16.15 7.47
N ALA A 215 24.45 17.01 6.65
CA ALA A 215 25.84 17.46 6.80
C ALA A 215 26.84 16.29 7.01
N GLY A 216 26.69 15.21 6.24
CA GLY A 216 27.53 14.01 6.29
C GLY A 216 27.04 12.89 7.20
N LYS A 217 25.90 13.06 7.89
CA LYS A 217 25.21 11.96 8.58
C LYS A 217 24.51 11.01 7.58
N PRO A 218 24.28 9.74 7.96
CA PRO A 218 23.59 8.78 7.11
C PRO A 218 22.21 9.24 6.63
N TYR A 219 21.99 9.07 5.33
CA TYR A 219 20.74 9.30 4.62
C TYR A 219 20.01 7.98 4.37
N ILE A 220 18.69 7.93 4.62
CA ILE A 220 17.82 6.84 4.22
C ILE A 220 17.02 7.31 3.00
N ALA A 221 17.36 6.77 1.83
CA ALA A 221 16.75 7.16 0.57
C ALA A 221 15.41 6.42 0.35
N PRO A 222 14.34 7.13 -0.04
CA PRO A 222 13.07 6.51 -0.35
C PRO A 222 13.11 5.88 -1.73
N VAL A 223 12.44 4.74 -1.86
CA VAL A 223 12.13 4.12 -3.14
C VAL A 223 10.68 3.63 -3.06
N SER A 224 9.86 4.02 -4.03
CA SER A 224 8.48 3.55 -4.13
C SER A 224 8.02 3.45 -5.59
N PRO A 225 7.20 2.46 -5.96
CA PRO A 225 6.81 2.27 -7.34
C PRO A 225 5.69 3.20 -7.83
N TRP A 226 4.69 3.48 -6.99
CA TRP A 226 3.43 4.11 -7.40
C TRP A 226 2.78 4.84 -6.23
N PHE A 227 1.81 5.71 -6.46
CA PHE A 227 0.95 6.26 -5.40
C PHE A 227 -0.42 6.60 -5.98
N SER A 228 -1.47 6.08 -5.35
CA SER A 228 -2.85 6.42 -5.67
C SER A 228 -3.74 6.16 -4.47
N THR A 229 -4.60 7.12 -4.14
CA THR A 229 -5.58 6.97 -3.06
C THR A 229 -6.93 7.55 -3.47
N HIS A 230 -8.02 6.92 -3.03
CA HIS A 230 -9.37 7.21 -3.51
C HIS A 230 -10.44 6.97 -2.43
N PHE A 231 -10.18 7.47 -1.22
CA PHE A 231 -11.09 7.43 -0.09
C PHE A 231 -12.15 8.55 -0.18
N GLY A 232 -13.42 8.18 -0.28
CA GLY A 232 -14.56 9.08 -0.25
C GLY A 232 -15.16 9.29 1.16
N PRO A 233 -16.43 9.72 1.26
CA PRO A 233 -17.12 9.97 2.53
C PRO A 233 -17.45 8.69 3.32
N GLU A 234 -17.17 7.50 2.78
CA GLU A 234 -17.34 6.23 3.48
C GLU A 234 -16.34 6.00 4.62
N VAL A 235 -15.27 6.80 4.67
CA VAL A 235 -14.28 6.82 5.76
C VAL A 235 -14.11 8.23 6.34
N PRO A 236 -13.72 8.38 7.61
CA PRO A 236 -13.50 9.69 8.23
C PRO A 236 -12.18 10.37 7.83
N TYR A 237 -11.33 9.70 7.04
CA TYR A 237 -10.03 10.20 6.60
C TYR A 237 -9.97 10.30 5.08
N SER A 238 -10.97 10.95 4.46
CA SER A 238 -11.08 11.02 3.00
C SER A 238 -9.84 11.64 2.35
N LYS A 239 -9.48 11.08 1.19
CA LYS A 239 -8.19 11.29 0.50
C LYS A 239 -8.39 10.97 -0.98
N ASN A 240 -8.00 11.85 -1.90
CA ASN A 240 -8.21 11.60 -3.33
C ASN A 240 -7.18 12.26 -4.26
N TRP A 241 -6.04 11.60 -4.49
CA TRP A 241 -4.98 12.08 -5.40
C TRP A 241 -4.05 10.95 -5.84
N VAL A 242 -3.20 11.25 -6.82
CA VAL A 242 -2.11 10.41 -7.30
C VAL A 242 -0.79 11.19 -7.32
N PHE A 243 0.33 10.48 -7.34
CA PHE A 243 1.63 11.05 -7.75
C PHE A 243 2.08 10.44 -9.09
N PRO A 244 2.98 11.12 -9.83
CA PRO A 244 3.63 10.52 -10.99
C PRO A 244 4.39 9.23 -10.57
N GLY A 245 4.07 8.12 -11.22
CA GLY A 245 4.65 6.80 -10.93
C GLY A 245 5.23 6.07 -12.14
N ASP A 246 4.64 6.24 -13.33
CA ASP A 246 5.03 5.70 -14.65
C ASP A 246 6.22 4.71 -14.65
N LEU A 247 7.42 5.13 -15.10
CA LEU A 247 8.67 4.34 -15.03
C LEU A 247 9.54 4.67 -13.80
N LEU A 248 8.99 5.38 -12.81
CA LEU A 248 9.72 5.88 -11.65
C LEU A 248 10.43 4.76 -10.91
N TRP A 249 9.77 3.61 -10.68
CA TRP A 249 10.36 2.47 -9.99
C TRP A 249 11.70 2.04 -10.61
N TYR A 250 11.74 1.92 -11.95
CA TYR A 250 12.95 1.52 -12.67
C TYR A 250 14.02 2.61 -12.65
N HIS A 251 13.65 3.86 -12.91
CA HIS A 251 14.60 4.98 -12.91
C HIS A 251 15.21 5.19 -11.52
N ARG A 252 14.35 5.16 -10.49
CA ARG A 252 14.76 5.36 -9.11
C ARG A 252 15.75 4.30 -8.65
N TRP A 253 15.55 3.03 -8.98
CA TRP A 253 16.53 1.99 -8.63
C TRP A 253 17.90 2.22 -9.29
N ASN A 254 17.96 2.72 -10.52
CA ASN A 254 19.23 3.07 -11.17
C ASN A 254 19.90 4.31 -10.52
N GLU A 255 19.10 5.33 -10.17
CA GLU A 255 19.58 6.48 -9.40
C GLU A 255 20.16 6.06 -8.06
N ILE A 256 19.49 5.18 -7.33
CA ILE A 256 19.93 4.68 -6.01
C ILE A 256 21.29 3.98 -6.09
N LEU A 257 21.53 3.19 -7.13
CA LEU A 257 22.84 2.55 -7.33
C LEU A 257 23.95 3.58 -7.59
N THR A 258 23.62 4.72 -8.20
CA THR A 258 24.55 5.83 -8.44
C THR A 258 24.74 6.69 -7.19
N LEU A 259 23.66 7.03 -6.50
CA LEU A 259 23.65 7.81 -5.27
C LEU A 259 24.40 7.07 -4.14
N GLY A 260 24.24 5.76 -4.09
CA GLY A 260 24.91 4.88 -3.15
C GLY A 260 24.69 5.22 -1.67
N PRO A 261 23.44 5.52 -1.23
CA PRO A 261 23.17 5.87 0.16
C PRO A 261 23.52 4.72 1.10
N ARG A 262 23.66 5.04 2.39
CA ARG A 262 23.89 4.02 3.42
C ARG A 262 22.64 3.14 3.61
N PHE A 263 21.46 3.75 3.55
CA PHE A 263 20.20 3.06 3.78
C PHE A 263 19.21 3.37 2.67
N ILE A 264 18.37 2.39 2.39
CA ILE A 264 17.17 2.52 1.56
C ILE A 264 15.97 2.20 2.43
N GLU A 265 14.86 2.91 2.26
CA GLU A 265 13.57 2.45 2.75
C GLU A 265 12.59 2.36 1.58
N ILE A 266 12.08 1.15 1.35
CA ILE A 266 11.01 0.90 0.39
C ILE A 266 9.68 1.30 1.05
N VAL A 267 8.97 2.21 0.41
CA VAL A 267 7.67 2.73 0.87
C VAL A 267 6.63 2.19 -0.10
N THR A 268 5.94 1.07 0.17
CA THR A 268 5.81 0.31 1.42
C THR A 268 5.63 -1.18 1.17
N TRP A 269 5.62 -2.01 2.22
CA TRP A 269 5.22 -3.41 2.14
C TRP A 269 3.71 -3.57 1.94
N ASN A 270 2.87 -2.92 2.75
CA ASN A 270 1.43 -3.25 2.85
C ASN A 270 0.49 -2.03 2.92
N ASP A 271 0.90 -0.84 2.50
CA ASP A 271 -0.05 0.28 2.44
C ASP A 271 -0.90 0.20 1.17
N TYR A 272 -2.00 -0.57 1.28
CA TYR A 272 -2.95 -0.79 0.19
C TYR A 272 -3.81 0.43 -0.09
N GLY A 273 -4.12 1.25 0.93
CA GLY A 273 -4.92 2.46 0.82
C GLY A 273 -4.30 3.55 -0.04
N GLU A 274 -2.97 3.58 -0.10
CA GLU A 274 -2.19 4.52 -0.92
C GLU A 274 -1.54 3.88 -2.16
N SER A 275 -1.90 2.62 -2.45
CA SER A 275 -1.53 1.89 -3.68
C SER A 275 -0.02 1.76 -3.92
N HIS A 276 0.80 1.87 -2.88
CA HIS A 276 2.26 1.82 -2.98
C HIS A 276 2.89 0.63 -2.26
N TYR A 277 2.07 -0.38 -1.97
CA TYR A 277 2.51 -1.67 -1.47
C TYR A 277 3.30 -2.42 -2.55
N ILE A 278 4.33 -3.16 -2.13
CA ILE A 278 4.99 -4.20 -2.93
C ILE A 278 4.67 -5.60 -2.41
N GLY A 279 4.16 -5.72 -1.18
CA GLY A 279 3.76 -6.99 -0.58
C GLY A 279 2.53 -7.59 -1.26
N PRO A 280 2.28 -8.89 -1.06
CA PRO A 280 1.17 -9.56 -1.70
C PRO A 280 -0.17 -9.17 -1.09
N LEU A 281 -1.24 -9.16 -1.89
CA LEU A 281 -2.62 -8.97 -1.40
C LEU A 281 -3.06 -10.07 -0.43
N SER A 282 -2.48 -11.26 -0.55
CA SER A 282 -2.66 -12.36 0.39
C SER A 282 -2.00 -12.13 1.76
N SER A 283 -1.22 -11.07 1.95
CA SER A 283 -0.73 -10.67 3.27
C SER A 283 -1.90 -10.20 4.12
N LYS A 284 -2.07 -10.81 5.29
CA LYS A 284 -3.26 -10.63 6.12
C LYS A 284 -3.40 -9.19 6.64
N HIS A 285 -4.56 -8.58 6.44
CA HIS A 285 -4.88 -7.21 6.86
C HIS A 285 -6.40 -7.00 6.91
N THR A 286 -6.82 -6.03 7.72
CA THR A 286 -8.16 -5.47 7.70
C THR A 286 -8.32 -4.43 6.61
N ASP A 287 -9.50 -4.38 6.01
CA ASP A 287 -9.86 -3.37 5.01
C ASP A 287 -10.05 -1.98 5.64
N ASP A 288 -9.16 -1.04 5.30
CA ASP A 288 -9.26 0.39 5.64
C ASP A 288 -10.13 1.18 4.63
N GLY A 289 -10.76 0.50 3.67
CA GLY A 289 -11.56 1.06 2.59
C GLY A 289 -10.95 0.88 1.21
N ASN A 290 -9.70 0.41 1.13
CA ASN A 290 -8.93 0.25 -0.10
C ASN A 290 -9.43 -0.82 -1.07
N SER A 291 -10.15 -1.81 -0.57
CA SER A 291 -10.50 -3.02 -1.33
C SER A 291 -11.22 -2.76 -2.65
N LYS A 292 -11.90 -1.60 -2.78
CA LYS A 292 -12.54 -1.12 -4.01
C LYS A 292 -11.57 -0.93 -5.18
N TRP A 293 -10.33 -0.52 -4.91
CA TRP A 293 -9.30 -0.32 -5.93
C TRP A 293 -8.15 -1.34 -5.85
N THR A 294 -7.99 -2.02 -4.71
CA THR A 294 -6.94 -3.02 -4.48
C THR A 294 -7.34 -4.43 -4.92
N ASN A 295 -8.63 -4.79 -4.87
CA ASN A 295 -9.05 -6.12 -5.27
C ASN A 295 -8.61 -6.41 -6.72
N ASP A 296 -7.99 -7.58 -6.93
CA ASP A 296 -7.48 -8.01 -8.23
C ASP A 296 -6.36 -7.10 -8.81
N MET A 297 -5.50 -6.56 -7.94
CA MET A 297 -4.34 -5.72 -8.30
C MET A 297 -3.04 -6.21 -7.63
N PRO A 298 -2.47 -7.35 -8.05
CA PRO A 298 -1.17 -7.79 -7.55
C PRO A 298 -0.07 -6.78 -7.87
N HIS A 299 0.86 -6.58 -6.92
CA HIS A 299 2.06 -5.74 -7.08
C HIS A 299 3.38 -6.55 -7.05
N GLY A 300 3.29 -7.88 -7.11
CA GLY A 300 4.43 -8.77 -6.93
C GLY A 300 5.56 -8.59 -7.95
N GLY A 301 5.25 -8.17 -9.17
CA GLY A 301 6.28 -7.93 -10.18
C GLY A 301 7.26 -6.81 -9.83
N TRP A 302 6.86 -5.85 -8.99
CA TRP A 302 7.79 -4.84 -8.48
C TRP A 302 8.78 -5.40 -7.47
N MET A 303 8.41 -6.44 -6.70
CA MET A 303 9.35 -7.19 -5.87
C MET A 303 10.36 -7.94 -6.74
N ASP A 304 9.87 -8.66 -7.76
CA ASP A 304 10.73 -9.39 -8.70
C ASP A 304 11.76 -8.46 -9.35
N MET A 305 11.30 -7.28 -9.81
CA MET A 305 12.15 -6.26 -10.41
C MET A 305 13.22 -5.75 -9.42
N ALA A 306 12.86 -5.53 -8.15
CA ALA A 306 13.78 -4.95 -7.16
C ALA A 306 14.92 -5.88 -6.76
N LYS A 307 14.74 -7.21 -6.83
CA LYS A 307 15.70 -8.21 -6.36
C LYS A 307 17.14 -8.03 -6.89
N PRO A 308 17.39 -7.91 -8.21
CA PRO A 308 18.75 -7.65 -8.71
C PRO A 308 19.29 -6.28 -8.30
N PHE A 309 18.45 -5.26 -8.16
CA PHE A 309 18.88 -3.94 -7.69
C PHE A 309 19.28 -3.92 -6.22
N ILE A 310 18.53 -4.61 -5.35
CA ILE A 310 18.90 -4.78 -3.94
C ILE A 310 20.24 -5.51 -3.82
N SER A 311 20.44 -6.56 -4.61
CA SER A 311 21.69 -7.32 -4.63
C SER A 311 22.87 -6.44 -5.08
N ALA A 312 22.71 -5.70 -6.19
CA ALA A 312 23.69 -4.74 -6.68
C ALA A 312 23.99 -3.64 -5.66
N PHE A 313 22.95 -3.12 -5.00
CA PHE A 313 23.09 -2.10 -3.96
C PHE A 313 23.97 -2.61 -2.83
N LYS A 314 23.69 -3.80 -2.28
CA LYS A 314 24.46 -4.39 -1.18
C LYS A 314 25.93 -4.65 -1.54
N ASP A 315 26.20 -4.93 -2.81
CA ASP A 315 27.56 -5.14 -3.33
C ASP A 315 28.29 -3.83 -3.71
N HIS A 316 27.68 -2.68 -3.46
CA HIS A 316 28.20 -1.37 -3.89
C HIS A 316 28.38 -1.23 -5.40
N ALA A 317 27.65 -2.02 -6.19
CA ALA A 317 27.64 -1.90 -7.64
C ALA A 317 26.81 -0.68 -8.07
N THR A 318 27.17 -0.11 -9.24
CA THR A 318 26.47 1.03 -9.85
C THR A 318 25.53 0.59 -10.98
N SER A 319 25.33 -0.72 -11.16
CA SER A 319 24.41 -1.30 -12.14
C SER A 319 23.96 -2.68 -11.68
N ALA A 320 22.70 -3.01 -11.94
CA ALA A 320 22.11 -4.31 -11.63
C ALA A 320 22.19 -5.34 -12.77
N ASN A 321 22.75 -4.99 -13.93
CA ASN A 321 22.72 -5.84 -15.12
C ASN A 321 23.38 -7.21 -14.92
N SER A 322 24.46 -7.29 -14.13
CA SER A 322 25.15 -8.56 -13.82
C SER A 322 24.45 -9.40 -12.75
N TYR A 323 23.39 -8.88 -12.13
CA TYR A 323 22.62 -9.53 -11.07
C TYR A 323 21.34 -10.18 -11.60
N VAL A 324 21.10 -10.13 -12.91
CA VAL A 324 19.98 -10.81 -13.56
C VAL A 324 20.27 -12.31 -13.63
N GLU A 325 19.56 -13.11 -12.83
CA GLU A 325 19.76 -14.56 -12.73
C GLU A 325 18.88 -15.38 -13.69
N SER A 326 17.77 -14.81 -14.14
CA SER A 326 16.77 -15.44 -15.01
C SER A 326 16.10 -14.41 -15.91
N ASP A 327 15.59 -14.84 -17.07
CA ASP A 327 14.81 -13.97 -17.95
C ASP A 327 13.43 -13.69 -17.36
N GLN A 328 13.05 -12.41 -17.26
CA GLN A 328 11.75 -11.95 -16.78
C GLN A 328 11.28 -10.73 -17.56
N LEU A 329 9.96 -10.61 -17.77
CA LEU A 329 9.32 -9.37 -18.22
C LEU A 329 8.35 -8.91 -17.13
N ILE A 330 8.63 -7.77 -16.51
CA ILE A 330 7.80 -7.18 -15.48
C ILE A 330 6.98 -6.09 -16.15
N TYR A 331 5.68 -6.09 -15.94
CA TYR A 331 4.80 -5.12 -16.59
C TYR A 331 3.79 -4.54 -15.63
N TRP A 332 3.35 -3.31 -15.91
CA TRP A 332 2.25 -2.69 -15.19
C TRP A 332 1.49 -1.68 -16.05
N TYR A 333 0.23 -1.49 -15.70
CA TYR A 333 -0.69 -0.56 -16.34
C TYR A 333 -1.94 -0.38 -15.47
N ARG A 334 -2.72 0.68 -15.74
CA ARG A 334 -4.00 0.93 -15.05
C ARG A 334 -5.14 0.09 -15.64
N PRO A 335 -6.18 -0.24 -14.87
CA PRO A 335 -7.33 -1.01 -15.38
C PRO A 335 -8.16 -0.28 -16.43
N THR A 336 -8.01 1.03 -16.56
CA THR A 336 -8.77 1.87 -17.49
C THR A 336 -7.87 2.96 -18.07
N LEU A 337 -8.29 3.54 -19.20
CA LEU A 337 -7.68 4.77 -19.69
C LEU A 337 -7.96 5.91 -18.70
N ARG A 338 -6.99 6.82 -18.57
CA ARG A 338 -7.03 7.95 -17.63
C ARG A 338 -8.33 8.73 -17.68
N ASP A 339 -8.80 8.99 -18.90
CA ASP A 339 -9.88 9.94 -19.18
C ASP A 339 -11.26 9.25 -19.26
N ILE A 340 -11.38 8.00 -18.80
CA ILE A 340 -12.69 7.36 -18.56
C ILE A 340 -13.56 8.28 -17.70
N ASN A 341 -14.88 8.24 -17.89
CA ASN A 341 -15.81 9.01 -17.07
C ASN A 341 -16.59 8.09 -16.13
N CYS A 342 -16.30 8.21 -14.83
CA CYS A 342 -16.98 7.50 -13.75
C CYS A 342 -17.86 8.42 -12.88
N ASP A 343 -18.00 9.70 -13.25
CA ASP A 343 -18.61 10.74 -12.42
C ASP A 343 -20.01 10.37 -11.88
N ALA A 344 -20.80 9.66 -12.69
CA ALA A 344 -22.17 9.29 -12.33
C ALA A 344 -22.25 8.25 -11.20
N THR A 345 -21.17 7.50 -10.96
CA THR A 345 -21.14 6.36 -10.03
C THR A 345 -20.03 6.44 -8.99
N ASP A 346 -19.09 7.35 -9.15
CA ASP A 346 -17.91 7.46 -8.32
C ASP A 346 -18.23 8.02 -6.91
N THR A 347 -17.49 7.57 -5.90
CA THR A 347 -17.73 7.90 -4.48
C THR A 347 -17.18 9.26 -4.10
N THR A 348 -16.26 9.83 -4.88
CA THR A 348 -15.56 11.09 -4.57
C THR A 348 -16.15 12.31 -5.29
N MET A 349 -17.27 12.12 -5.99
CA MET A 349 -18.03 13.19 -6.69
C MET A 349 -18.95 14.00 -5.76
N VAL A 350 -18.77 13.85 -4.45
CA VAL A 350 -19.53 14.52 -3.39
C VAL A 350 -18.60 15.10 -2.33
N PRO A 351 -19.05 16.03 -1.47
CA PRO A 351 -18.25 16.48 -0.34
C PRO A 351 -17.93 15.35 0.64
N ALA A 352 -16.73 15.37 1.22
CA ALA A 352 -16.27 14.46 2.27
C ALA A 352 -15.41 15.22 3.31
N ASP A 353 -14.94 14.53 4.35
CA ASP A 353 -14.04 15.16 5.33
C ASP A 353 -12.75 15.60 4.63
N ASN A 354 -12.40 16.87 4.80
CA ASN A 354 -11.17 17.44 4.25
C ASN A 354 -10.38 18.24 5.29
N SER A 355 -10.53 17.90 6.57
CA SER A 355 -9.78 18.50 7.68
C SER A 355 -8.25 18.40 7.47
N SER A 356 -7.79 17.34 6.80
CA SER A 356 -6.38 17.13 6.44
C SER A 356 -5.92 17.88 5.19
N GLY A 357 -6.84 18.44 4.39
CA GLY A 357 -6.53 19.05 3.08
C GLY A 357 -6.14 18.05 1.99
N ASN A 358 -6.43 16.76 2.21
CA ASN A 358 -6.04 15.66 1.33
C ASN A 358 -7.19 15.15 0.43
N TYR A 359 -8.42 15.61 0.65
CA TYR A 359 -9.58 15.26 -0.18
C TYR A 359 -9.80 16.30 -1.28
N PHE A 360 -9.78 15.84 -2.53
CA PHE A 360 -10.17 16.62 -3.70
C PHE A 360 -11.48 16.03 -4.24
N MET A 361 -12.56 16.79 -4.18
CA MET A 361 -13.83 16.35 -4.73
C MET A 361 -13.72 16.27 -6.26
N GLY A 362 -13.98 15.10 -6.85
CA GLY A 362 -13.85 14.83 -8.27
C GLY A 362 -12.97 13.63 -8.58
N ARG A 363 -12.52 13.51 -9.84
CA ARG A 363 -11.45 12.55 -10.20
C ARG A 363 -10.18 12.82 -9.36
N PRO A 364 -9.38 11.78 -9.02
CA PRO A 364 -8.16 11.95 -8.21
C PRO A 364 -7.29 13.11 -8.68
N ASN A 365 -6.94 14.04 -7.79
CA ASN A 365 -6.07 15.17 -8.14
C ASN A 365 -4.72 14.65 -8.68
N GLY A 366 -4.24 15.25 -9.77
CA GLY A 366 -2.99 14.85 -10.42
C GLY A 366 -3.13 13.73 -11.44
N TYR A 367 -4.34 13.20 -11.68
CA TYR A 367 -4.54 12.11 -12.64
C TYR A 367 -3.92 12.40 -14.02
N GLU A 368 -3.90 13.68 -14.45
CA GLU A 368 -3.32 14.14 -15.71
C GLU A 368 -1.81 13.87 -15.85
N THR A 369 -1.09 13.71 -14.74
CA THR A 369 0.35 13.45 -14.77
C THR A 369 0.70 12.02 -15.17
N LEU A 370 -0.27 11.12 -15.18
CA LEU A 370 -0.07 9.70 -15.44
C LEU A 370 -0.36 9.36 -16.91
N ALA A 371 0.60 8.71 -17.57
CA ALA A 371 0.47 8.33 -18.98
C ALA A 371 -0.53 7.17 -19.19
N ASP A 372 -1.26 7.20 -20.32
CA ASP A 372 -1.98 6.02 -20.82
C ASP A 372 -1.01 5.09 -21.55
N ALA A 373 -0.20 4.38 -20.76
CA ALA A 373 0.82 3.47 -21.26
C ALA A 373 0.82 2.13 -20.52
N VAL A 374 1.25 1.10 -21.25
CA VAL A 374 1.71 -0.17 -20.69
C VAL A 374 3.22 -0.09 -20.54
N PHE A 375 3.69 -0.25 -19.32
CA PHE A 375 5.11 -0.21 -18.99
C PHE A 375 5.65 -1.63 -18.91
N VAL A 376 6.86 -1.86 -19.44
CA VAL A 376 7.53 -3.16 -19.40
C VAL A 376 9.00 -2.99 -19.10
N VAL A 377 9.49 -3.70 -18.09
CA VAL A 377 10.92 -3.84 -17.78
C VAL A 377 11.35 -5.26 -18.12
N SER A 378 12.25 -5.39 -19.08
CA SER A 378 12.90 -6.67 -19.40
C SER A 378 14.13 -6.85 -18.54
N MET A 379 14.23 -7.99 -17.85
CA MET A 379 15.45 -8.45 -17.18
C MET A 379 15.94 -9.69 -17.93
N LEU A 380 16.97 -9.55 -18.76
CA LEU A 380 17.40 -10.61 -19.68
C LEU A 380 18.86 -11.02 -19.45
N LYS A 381 19.13 -12.31 -19.42
CA LYS A 381 20.50 -12.86 -19.44
C LYS A 381 21.16 -12.72 -20.80
N THR A 382 20.36 -12.82 -21.86
CA THR A 382 20.81 -12.70 -23.24
C THR A 382 19.84 -11.82 -24.03
N ALA A 383 20.35 -11.07 -25.00
CA ALA A 383 19.51 -10.19 -25.80
C ALA A 383 18.37 -10.95 -26.52
N GLY A 384 17.27 -10.26 -26.79
CA GLY A 384 16.11 -10.79 -27.49
C GLY A 384 15.15 -9.68 -27.91
N ASN A 385 14.04 -10.06 -28.54
CA ASN A 385 13.01 -9.12 -28.98
C ASN A 385 11.82 -9.20 -28.04
N VAL A 386 11.51 -8.11 -27.35
CA VAL A 386 10.35 -8.01 -26.47
C VAL A 386 9.18 -7.45 -27.26
N THR A 387 8.10 -8.21 -27.39
CA THR A 387 6.86 -7.74 -28.02
C THR A 387 5.83 -7.45 -26.94
N VAL A 388 5.28 -6.24 -27.01
CA VAL A 388 4.19 -5.78 -26.14
C VAL A 388 2.96 -5.57 -27.02
N GLN A 389 1.81 -6.06 -26.57
CA GLN A 389 0.52 -5.80 -27.19
C GLN A 389 -0.43 -5.20 -26.15
N SER A 390 -1.08 -4.12 -26.54
CA SER A 390 -2.15 -3.46 -25.78
C SER A 390 -3.36 -3.27 -26.68
N GLY A 391 -4.43 -4.02 -26.45
CA GLY A 391 -5.59 -4.03 -27.33
C GLY A 391 -5.19 -4.39 -28.77
N ASN A 392 -5.37 -3.45 -29.71
CA ASN A 392 -4.95 -3.62 -31.11
C ASN A 392 -3.57 -3.01 -31.41
N ASN A 393 -2.97 -2.31 -30.45
CA ASN A 393 -1.62 -1.76 -30.58
C ASN A 393 -0.59 -2.84 -30.27
N SER A 394 0.47 -2.92 -31.06
CA SER A 394 1.55 -3.88 -30.84
C SER A 394 2.87 -3.32 -31.33
N GLN A 395 3.91 -3.49 -30.50
CA GLN A 395 5.25 -3.05 -30.82
C GLN A 395 6.29 -4.05 -30.31
N THR A 396 7.35 -4.23 -31.10
CA THR A 396 8.51 -5.04 -30.75
C THR A 396 9.71 -4.14 -30.49
N PHE A 397 10.41 -4.41 -29.39
CA PHE A 397 11.60 -3.71 -28.94
C PHE A 397 12.80 -4.65 -28.95
N ASN A 398 13.94 -4.17 -29.45
CA ASN A 398 15.19 -4.91 -29.33
C ASN A 398 15.73 -4.72 -27.90
N ALA A 399 15.73 -5.78 -27.10
CA ALA A 399 16.15 -5.75 -25.71
C ALA A 399 17.55 -6.37 -25.54
N PRO A 400 18.53 -5.63 -25.01
CA PRO A 400 19.85 -6.17 -24.70
C PRO A 400 19.81 -7.13 -23.50
N ALA A 401 20.92 -7.82 -23.25
CA ALA A 401 21.13 -8.44 -21.95
C ALA A 401 21.27 -7.35 -20.86
N GLY A 402 20.81 -7.65 -19.65
CA GLY A 402 20.67 -6.71 -18.54
C GLY A 402 19.22 -6.29 -18.35
N ILE A 403 19.02 -5.11 -17.77
CA ILE A 403 17.71 -4.55 -17.45
C ILE A 403 17.42 -3.39 -18.39
N SER A 404 16.22 -3.31 -18.96
CA SER A 404 15.80 -2.23 -19.85
C SER A 404 14.30 -1.99 -19.76
N ALA A 405 13.89 -0.73 -19.83
CA ALA A 405 12.49 -0.32 -19.76
C ALA A 405 11.95 0.11 -21.14
N TYR A 406 10.69 -0.22 -21.38
CA TYR A 406 9.92 0.14 -22.56
C TYR A 406 8.52 0.60 -22.16
N GLN A 407 7.88 1.32 -23.06
CA GLN A 407 6.48 1.70 -22.92
C GLN A 407 5.77 1.60 -24.27
N LEU A 408 4.47 1.29 -24.22
CA LEU A 408 3.57 1.24 -25.36
C LEU A 408 2.29 2.01 -25.03
N ASP A 409 1.79 2.82 -25.96
CA ASP A 409 0.49 3.49 -25.79
C ASP A 409 -0.61 2.45 -25.50
N MET A 410 -1.28 2.65 -24.38
CA MET A 410 -2.29 1.73 -23.85
C MET A 410 -3.58 1.81 -24.65
N GLN A 411 -4.18 0.65 -24.95
CA GLN A 411 -5.51 0.55 -25.52
C GLN A 411 -6.38 -0.44 -24.73
N ILE A 412 -7.70 -0.22 -24.82
CA ILE A 412 -8.71 -1.13 -24.29
C ILE A 412 -8.52 -2.52 -24.88
N GLY A 413 -8.68 -3.53 -24.03
CA GLY A 413 -8.58 -4.95 -24.35
C GLY A 413 -7.41 -5.63 -23.66
N LYS A 414 -6.94 -6.72 -24.28
CA LYS A 414 -5.93 -7.61 -23.72
C LYS A 414 -4.55 -6.99 -23.72
N GLN A 415 -3.79 -7.29 -22.67
CA GLN A 415 -2.39 -6.93 -22.55
C GLN A 415 -1.56 -8.22 -22.67
N GLN A 416 -0.64 -8.27 -23.63
CA GLN A 416 0.16 -9.47 -23.90
C GLN A 416 1.63 -9.11 -24.04
N PHE A 417 2.48 -10.01 -23.57
CA PHE A 417 3.92 -9.80 -23.48
C PHE A 417 4.63 -11.06 -23.94
N SER A 418 5.65 -10.91 -24.79
CA SER A 418 6.47 -12.04 -25.19
C SER A 418 7.92 -11.63 -25.42
N LEU A 419 8.81 -12.60 -25.25
CA LEU A 419 10.22 -12.51 -25.60
C LEU A 419 10.50 -13.52 -26.71
N GLU A 420 11.06 -13.05 -27.81
CA GLU A 420 11.45 -13.86 -28.95
C GLU A 420 12.97 -13.86 -29.15
N ARG A 421 13.50 -15.03 -29.54
CA ARG A 421 14.89 -15.18 -29.99
C ARG A 421 14.91 -16.10 -31.20
N ASN A 422 15.64 -15.71 -32.24
CA ASN A 422 15.74 -16.48 -33.49
C ASN A 422 14.36 -16.84 -34.12
N GLY A 423 13.37 -15.96 -33.98
CA GLY A 423 12.02 -16.17 -34.49
C GLY A 423 11.19 -17.21 -33.72
N GLN A 424 11.59 -17.55 -32.49
CA GLN A 424 10.83 -18.42 -31.60
C GLN A 424 10.50 -17.67 -30.29
N THR A 425 9.26 -17.78 -29.84
CA THR A 425 8.86 -17.30 -28.52
C THR A 425 9.53 -18.15 -27.45
N VAL A 426 10.33 -17.50 -26.59
CA VAL A 426 11.04 -18.12 -25.47
C VAL A 426 10.17 -18.12 -24.22
N MET A 427 9.42 -17.03 -24.01
CA MET A 427 8.49 -16.85 -22.91
C MET A 427 7.41 -15.85 -23.34
N GLY A 428 6.22 -15.97 -22.78
CA GLY A 428 5.13 -15.04 -23.03
C GLY A 428 3.93 -15.32 -22.17
N SER A 429 3.14 -14.29 -21.91
CA SER A 429 1.91 -14.37 -21.12
C SER A 429 0.89 -13.35 -21.61
N VAL A 430 -0.37 -13.62 -21.28
CA VAL A 430 -1.48 -12.67 -21.39
C VAL A 430 -1.84 -12.27 -19.97
N SER A 431 -1.87 -10.99 -19.70
CA SER A 431 -2.30 -10.52 -18.38
C SER A 431 -3.72 -10.96 -18.05
N LEU A 432 -3.97 -11.26 -16.77
CA LEU A 432 -5.30 -11.65 -16.30
C LEU A 432 -6.30 -10.49 -16.30
N LYS A 433 -5.83 -9.24 -16.32
CA LYS A 433 -6.67 -8.05 -16.24
C LYS A 433 -6.68 -7.28 -17.57
N ASP A 434 -7.80 -7.27 -18.26
CA ASP A 434 -7.94 -6.42 -19.45
C ASP A 434 -8.02 -4.94 -19.06
N VAL A 435 -7.54 -4.06 -19.95
CA VAL A 435 -7.86 -2.62 -19.88
C VAL A 435 -9.29 -2.46 -20.36
N SER A 436 -10.14 -1.83 -19.55
CA SER A 436 -11.57 -1.72 -19.79
C SER A 436 -12.02 -0.29 -20.07
N ASP A 437 -13.14 -0.15 -20.79
CA ASP A 437 -13.94 1.06 -20.92
C ASP A 437 -15.07 1.14 -19.87
N VAL A 438 -15.06 0.24 -18.88
CA VAL A 438 -16.02 0.19 -17.77
C VAL A 438 -15.32 0.56 -16.48
N CYS A 439 -15.92 1.48 -15.71
CA CYS A 439 -15.45 1.87 -14.38
C CYS A 439 -15.41 0.67 -13.42
N PRO A 440 -14.22 0.22 -12.96
CA PRO A 440 -14.10 -0.87 -12.01
C PRO A 440 -14.84 -0.49 -10.73
N CYS A 441 -15.82 -1.30 -10.34
CA CYS A 441 -16.67 -1.03 -9.18
C CYS A 441 -17.33 0.36 -9.18
N GLY A 442 -17.55 0.95 -10.36
CA GLY A 442 -18.17 2.27 -10.50
C GLY A 442 -17.29 3.45 -10.11
N ILE A 443 -16.00 3.23 -9.84
CA ILE A 443 -15.07 4.27 -9.36
C ILE A 443 -13.89 4.49 -10.32
N TYR A 444 -13.20 5.61 -10.13
CA TYR A 444 -11.88 5.87 -10.67
C TYR A 444 -10.84 4.99 -9.97
N ASN A 445 -10.27 4.02 -10.70
CA ASN A 445 -9.22 3.17 -10.17
C ASN A 445 -7.87 3.47 -10.86
N PHE A 446 -6.99 4.13 -10.11
CA PHE A 446 -5.63 4.48 -10.49
C PHE A 446 -4.55 3.60 -9.82
N ASN A 447 -4.96 2.56 -9.09
CA ASN A 447 -4.07 1.50 -8.63
C ASN A 447 -3.70 0.59 -9.82
N PRO A 448 -2.41 0.35 -10.11
CA PRO A 448 -2.02 -0.41 -11.28
C PRO A 448 -2.15 -1.91 -11.05
N TYR A 449 -2.32 -2.64 -12.15
CA TYR A 449 -2.11 -4.08 -12.18
C TYR A 449 -0.64 -4.34 -12.52
N VAL A 450 0.05 -5.21 -11.77
CA VAL A 450 1.46 -5.55 -12.00
C VAL A 450 1.61 -7.06 -12.14
N GLY A 451 2.30 -7.51 -13.19
CA GLY A 451 2.55 -8.93 -13.43
C GLY A 451 3.99 -9.22 -13.85
N THR A 452 4.33 -10.51 -13.85
CA THR A 452 5.66 -11.00 -14.22
C THR A 452 5.54 -12.20 -15.15
N VAL A 453 6.02 -12.03 -16.37
CA VAL A 453 6.28 -13.16 -17.27
C VAL A 453 7.61 -13.78 -16.87
N THR A 454 7.65 -15.10 -16.71
CA THR A 454 8.88 -15.89 -16.47
C THR A 454 9.00 -17.02 -17.49
N GLU A 455 10.17 -17.66 -17.57
CA GLU A 455 10.38 -18.83 -18.44
C GLU A 455 9.48 -20.02 -18.09
N THR A 456 9.07 -20.13 -16.82
CA THR A 456 8.35 -21.30 -16.29
C THR A 456 6.88 -21.06 -15.99
N ALA A 457 6.44 -19.81 -15.87
CA ALA A 457 5.05 -19.48 -15.62
C ALA A 457 4.31 -19.32 -16.96
N THR A 458 3.36 -20.22 -17.23
CA THR A 458 2.41 -20.05 -18.34
C THR A 458 1.14 -19.33 -17.90
N ASP A 459 0.88 -19.23 -16.59
CA ASP A 459 -0.25 -18.52 -15.98
C ASP A 459 0.26 -17.63 -14.83
N GLU A 460 -0.23 -16.39 -14.75
CA GLU A 460 0.03 -15.47 -13.62
C GLU A 460 -0.72 -15.93 -12.36
N ALA A 461 -0.12 -15.77 -11.19
CA ALA A 461 -0.82 -16.02 -9.93
C ALA A 461 -1.76 -14.84 -9.62
N SER A 462 -3.03 -15.12 -9.30
CA SER A 462 -4.04 -14.07 -9.09
C SER A 462 -3.95 -13.29 -7.78
N ASP A 463 -3.07 -13.70 -6.85
CA ASP A 463 -2.82 -13.09 -5.52
C ASP A 463 -4.03 -12.32 -4.96
N PRO A 464 -5.09 -13.02 -4.51
CA PRO A 464 -6.32 -12.37 -4.10
C PRO A 464 -6.25 -11.77 -2.70
N LEU A 465 -7.04 -10.71 -2.45
CA LEU A 465 -7.34 -10.23 -1.10
C LEU A 465 -8.04 -11.31 -0.26
N GLY A 466 -7.71 -11.34 1.04
CA GLY A 466 -8.41 -12.17 2.01
C GLY A 466 -9.81 -11.64 2.37
N PRO A 467 -10.65 -12.43 3.06
CA PRO A 467 -12.00 -12.00 3.46
C PRO A 467 -12.02 -10.71 4.29
N ASP A 468 -11.10 -10.56 5.25
CA ASP A 468 -11.02 -9.36 6.10
C ASP A 468 -10.57 -8.12 5.31
N GLY A 469 -9.73 -8.32 4.29
CA GLY A 469 -9.33 -7.29 3.33
C GLY A 469 -10.39 -6.96 2.28
N LEU A 470 -11.51 -7.70 2.24
CA LEU A 470 -12.66 -7.44 1.36
C LEU A 470 -13.88 -6.92 2.13
N ALA A 471 -13.79 -6.79 3.46
CA ALA A 471 -14.92 -6.57 4.33
C ALA A 471 -15.69 -5.27 4.06
N SER A 472 -15.01 -4.24 3.56
CA SER A 472 -15.57 -2.91 3.26
C SER A 472 -15.69 -2.63 1.76
N LEU A 473 -15.53 -3.64 0.89
CA LEU A 473 -15.49 -3.45 -0.57
C LEU A 473 -16.75 -2.78 -1.14
N THR A 474 -17.92 -3.06 -0.58
CA THR A 474 -19.18 -2.46 -1.05
C THR A 474 -19.55 -1.18 -0.31
N ALA A 475 -18.78 -0.77 0.72
CA ALA A 475 -19.09 0.42 1.51
C ALA A 475 -18.96 1.69 0.65
N GLY A 476 -19.99 2.52 0.61
CA GLY A 476 -19.99 3.78 -0.13
C GLY A 476 -20.17 3.65 -1.65
N LEU A 477 -20.00 2.47 -2.26
CA LEU A 477 -20.17 2.31 -3.70
C LEU A 477 -21.60 2.63 -4.14
N HIS A 478 -21.74 3.38 -5.24
CA HIS A 478 -23.04 3.70 -5.84
C HIS A 478 -23.54 2.63 -6.83
N VAL A 479 -22.81 1.52 -6.98
CA VAL A 479 -23.16 0.41 -7.86
C VAL A 479 -23.32 -0.90 -7.07
N THR A 480 -24.18 -1.78 -7.57
CA THR A 480 -24.41 -3.11 -6.97
C THR A 480 -23.72 -4.24 -7.75
N THR A 481 -23.00 -3.90 -8.82
CA THR A 481 -22.31 -4.87 -9.70
C THR A 481 -20.99 -5.36 -9.10
N CYS A 482 -20.37 -4.58 -8.21
CA CYS A 482 -19.15 -4.94 -7.52
C CYS A 482 -19.45 -5.95 -6.40
N LYS A 483 -18.70 -7.06 -6.35
CA LYS A 483 -18.87 -8.11 -5.34
C LYS A 483 -17.61 -8.21 -4.50
N ALA A 484 -17.77 -8.46 -3.20
CA ALA A 484 -16.67 -8.70 -2.25
C ALA A 484 -16.03 -10.09 -2.47
N THR A 485 -15.58 -10.33 -3.69
CA THR A 485 -14.99 -11.59 -4.15
C THR A 485 -13.95 -11.30 -5.22
N PRO A 486 -12.75 -11.90 -5.15
CA PRO A 486 -11.77 -11.81 -6.23
C PRO A 486 -12.37 -12.27 -7.57
N SER A 487 -11.99 -11.59 -8.65
CA SER A 487 -12.54 -11.80 -9.99
C SER A 487 -11.52 -12.33 -11.00
N LEU A 488 -10.22 -12.23 -10.70
CA LEU A 488 -9.19 -12.92 -11.48
C LEU A 488 -9.20 -14.41 -11.15
N GLY A 489 -9.02 -15.27 -12.16
CA GLY A 489 -9.12 -16.72 -12.02
C GLY A 489 -8.32 -17.28 -10.82
N LEU A 490 -8.80 -18.35 -10.18
CA LEU A 490 -8.09 -18.97 -9.06
C LEU A 490 -6.68 -19.44 -9.50
N PRO A 491 -5.66 -19.37 -8.63
CA PRO A 491 -4.32 -19.83 -8.99
C PRO A 491 -4.35 -21.30 -9.43
N THR A 492 -3.84 -21.59 -10.62
CA THR A 492 -3.63 -22.96 -11.09
C THR A 492 -2.47 -23.57 -10.28
N THR A 493 -2.75 -24.06 -9.08
CA THR A 493 -1.77 -24.85 -8.32
C THR A 493 -1.62 -26.21 -8.99
N THR A 494 -0.62 -26.34 -9.86
CA THR A 494 -0.16 -27.65 -10.31
C THR A 494 0.55 -28.31 -9.13
N ALA A 495 -0.22 -28.95 -8.25
CA ALA A 495 0.31 -29.79 -7.20
C ALA A 495 1.08 -30.94 -7.85
N THR A 496 2.41 -30.82 -7.85
CA THR A 496 3.31 -31.90 -8.25
C THR A 496 3.19 -32.98 -7.18
N SER A 497 2.37 -34.00 -7.43
CA SER A 497 2.28 -35.17 -6.58
C SER A 497 3.54 -36.00 -6.76
N THR A 498 4.55 -35.74 -5.93
CA THR A 498 5.71 -36.62 -5.80
C THR A 498 5.25 -37.90 -5.10
N SER A 499 4.91 -38.92 -5.89
CA SER A 499 4.59 -40.26 -5.40
C SER A 499 5.83 -40.92 -4.82
N VAL A 500 6.04 -40.77 -3.51
CA VAL A 500 7.04 -41.53 -2.76
C VAL A 500 6.58 -42.98 -2.69
N THR A 501 7.18 -43.83 -3.53
CA THR A 501 7.02 -45.28 -3.46
C THR A 501 7.74 -45.79 -2.22
N THR A 502 6.97 -46.17 -1.19
CA THR A 502 7.54 -46.80 0.02
C THR A 502 7.21 -48.28 0.01
N THR A 503 8.23 -49.08 -0.26
CA THR A 503 8.22 -50.54 -0.21
C THR A 503 8.25 -51.00 1.24
N THR A 504 7.23 -51.73 1.72
CA THR A 504 7.43 -52.60 2.90
C THR A 504 6.56 -53.86 2.85
N THR A 505 7.21 -54.96 3.15
CA THR A 505 6.81 -56.38 3.13
C THR A 505 5.89 -56.81 4.28
N THR A 506 4.84 -57.55 3.91
CA THR A 506 4.31 -58.82 4.47
C THR A 506 4.15 -59.04 5.98
N SER A 507 2.89 -59.23 6.45
CA SER A 507 2.46 -60.39 7.26
C SER A 507 0.92 -60.48 7.38
N ILE A 508 0.40 -61.71 7.47
CA ILE A 508 -0.98 -62.20 7.24
C ILE A 508 -1.71 -62.52 8.59
N PRO A 509 -2.90 -63.17 8.65
CA PRO A 509 -4.29 -62.67 8.64
C PRO A 509 -5.06 -62.86 9.97
N SER A 510 -6.26 -62.27 10.08
CA SER A 510 -7.35 -62.86 10.88
C SER A 510 -8.73 -62.63 10.26
N THR A 511 -9.53 -63.67 10.38
CA THR A 511 -10.78 -64.06 9.70
C THR A 511 -12.07 -63.37 10.18
N SER A 512 -12.96 -63.01 9.23
CA SER A 512 -14.43 -63.21 9.04
C SER A 512 -15.38 -63.44 10.26
N PRO A 513 -16.73 -63.25 10.17
CA PRO A 513 -17.54 -63.38 8.94
C PRO A 513 -18.84 -62.52 8.76
N THR A 514 -19.26 -62.42 7.48
CA THR A 514 -20.62 -62.44 6.88
C THR A 514 -21.82 -61.69 7.49
N THR A 515 -22.53 -60.92 6.64
CA THR A 515 -23.86 -61.33 6.06
C THR A 515 -24.34 -60.46 4.87
N SER A 516 -24.58 -61.14 3.73
CA SER A 516 -25.67 -60.99 2.72
C SER A 516 -26.08 -59.64 2.08
N CYS A 517 -25.58 -59.34 0.86
CA CYS A 517 -26.18 -59.52 -0.50
C CYS A 517 -27.72 -59.29 -0.74
N PRO A 518 -28.21 -59.13 -2.00
CA PRO A 518 -27.98 -58.07 -3.01
C PRO A 518 -29.28 -57.65 -3.77
N THR A 519 -29.23 -56.67 -4.68
CA THR A 519 -29.99 -56.58 -5.96
C THR A 519 -29.44 -55.38 -6.75
N SER A 520 -28.68 -55.57 -7.84
CA SER A 520 -29.10 -55.63 -9.27
C SER A 520 -30.00 -54.44 -9.67
N THR A 521 -29.83 -53.69 -10.75
CA THR A 521 -29.14 -53.96 -12.03
C THR A 521 -28.97 -52.66 -12.82
N SER A 522 -27.93 -52.65 -13.64
CA SER A 522 -27.55 -51.82 -14.79
C SER A 522 -28.64 -51.18 -15.68
N SER A 523 -28.28 -50.02 -16.25
CA SER A 523 -28.14 -49.69 -17.70
C SER A 523 -28.40 -48.18 -17.89
N THR A 524 -27.98 -47.42 -18.90
CA THR A 524 -26.96 -47.40 -19.97
C THR A 524 -27.23 -46.06 -20.69
N SER A 525 -26.17 -45.41 -21.19
CA SER A 525 -26.12 -44.24 -22.08
C SER A 525 -27.24 -44.05 -23.12
N THR A 526 -27.60 -42.79 -23.43
CA THR A 526 -27.75 -42.34 -24.85
C THR A 526 -27.63 -40.82 -24.99
N SER A 527 -26.93 -40.41 -26.05
CA SER A 527 -26.76 -39.06 -26.60
C SER A 527 -28.01 -38.55 -27.32
N SER A 528 -28.19 -37.24 -27.45
CA SER A 528 -28.85 -36.63 -28.61
C SER A 528 -28.53 -35.14 -28.81
N THR A 529 -28.44 -34.83 -30.09
CA THR A 529 -28.13 -33.59 -30.82
C THR A 529 -29.18 -32.49 -30.65
N SER A 530 -28.79 -31.21 -30.83
CA SER A 530 -29.72 -30.15 -31.21
C SER A 530 -29.13 -29.20 -32.26
N THR A 531 -30.00 -28.82 -33.19
CA THR A 531 -29.77 -28.18 -34.48
C THR A 531 -30.15 -26.69 -34.43
N SER A 532 -29.58 -25.93 -35.37
CA SER A 532 -29.70 -24.50 -35.66
C SER A 532 -31.12 -23.92 -35.78
N SER A 533 -31.25 -22.60 -35.56
CA SER A 533 -32.09 -21.72 -36.40
C SER A 533 -31.73 -20.22 -36.27
N THR A 534 -31.77 -19.56 -37.42
CA THR A 534 -31.54 -18.13 -37.70
C THR A 534 -32.88 -17.44 -37.97
N SER A 535 -33.05 -16.16 -37.62
CA SER A 535 -33.91 -15.14 -38.29
C SER A 535 -34.15 -13.94 -37.34
N THR A 536 -34.48 -12.70 -37.71
CA THR A 536 -34.34 -11.80 -38.88
C THR A 536 -34.80 -10.43 -38.36
N SER A 537 -34.17 -9.35 -38.82
CA SER A 537 -34.51 -7.95 -38.48
C SER A 537 -35.87 -7.48 -39.01
N SER A 538 -36.51 -6.52 -38.33
CA SER A 538 -37.47 -5.59 -38.95
C SER A 538 -37.51 -4.25 -38.21
N THR A 539 -37.54 -3.18 -39.02
CA THR A 539 -37.65 -1.75 -38.66
C THR A 539 -39.09 -1.30 -38.93
N SER A 540 -39.64 -0.41 -38.09
CA SER A 540 -40.80 0.41 -38.49
C SER A 540 -40.90 1.71 -37.67
N THR A 541 -41.40 2.74 -38.36
CA THR A 541 -41.39 4.18 -38.05
C THR A 541 -42.81 4.69 -37.74
N SER A 542 -42.89 5.91 -37.17
CA SER A 542 -44.04 6.87 -37.14
C SER A 542 -45.01 6.71 -35.94
N SER A 543 -45.60 7.74 -35.32
CA SER A 543 -45.89 9.14 -35.70
C SER A 543 -46.32 9.99 -34.47
N THR A 544 -46.19 11.30 -34.63
CA THR A 544 -46.54 12.46 -33.78
C THR A 544 -48.05 12.62 -33.45
N SER A 545 -48.36 13.15 -32.27
CA SER A 545 -49.60 13.90 -32.00
C SER A 545 -49.36 15.03 -30.99
N THR A 546 -49.92 16.20 -31.31
CA THR A 546 -49.77 17.48 -30.61
C THR A 546 -51.00 17.75 -29.74
N SER A 547 -50.82 18.28 -28.52
CA SER A 547 -51.89 18.94 -27.77
C SER A 547 -51.38 20.18 -27.03
N THR A 548 -52.16 21.25 -27.13
CA THR A 548 -51.89 22.60 -26.62
C THR A 548 -52.77 22.83 -25.38
N SER A 549 -52.24 23.33 -24.25
CA SER A 549 -53.05 24.05 -23.23
C SER A 549 -52.22 24.92 -22.26
N SER A 550 -52.49 26.24 -22.33
CA SER A 550 -52.68 27.21 -21.24
C SER A 550 -51.75 27.27 -20.01
N SER A 551 -51.09 28.43 -19.90
CA SER A 551 -50.42 29.02 -18.74
C SER A 551 -51.36 29.29 -17.54
N THR A 552 -50.96 28.83 -16.36
CA THR A 552 -51.33 29.40 -15.06
C THR A 552 -50.07 29.47 -14.19
N THR A 553 -49.80 30.66 -13.64
CA THR A 553 -48.62 31.00 -12.85
C THR A 553 -48.74 30.39 -11.45
N SER A 554 -47.88 29.43 -11.11
CA SER A 554 -47.68 28.96 -9.72
C SER A 554 -46.57 29.78 -9.04
N PRO A 555 -46.72 30.18 -7.76
CA PRO A 555 -45.69 30.93 -7.05
C PRO A 555 -44.43 30.09 -6.88
N ALA A 556 -43.27 30.72 -7.05
CA ALA A 556 -41.96 30.07 -6.86
C ALA A 556 -41.87 29.44 -5.45
N PRO A 557 -41.18 28.29 -5.29
CA PRO A 557 -40.93 27.71 -3.97
C PRO A 557 -40.16 28.73 -3.13
N VAL A 558 -40.66 29.05 -1.93
CA VAL A 558 -39.92 29.86 -0.96
C VAL A 558 -38.67 29.07 -0.57
N PRO A 559 -37.45 29.64 -0.67
CA PRO A 559 -36.25 28.92 -0.27
C PRO A 559 -36.33 28.52 1.21
N THR A 560 -36.21 27.23 1.49
CA THR A 560 -36.23 26.69 2.84
C THR A 560 -34.83 26.66 3.42
N VAL A 561 -34.64 27.26 4.59
CA VAL A 561 -33.39 27.23 5.36
C VAL A 561 -33.53 26.29 6.55
N CYS A 562 -32.41 25.94 7.18
CA CYS A 562 -32.47 25.26 8.46
C CYS A 562 -33.18 26.16 9.49
N ASN A 563 -34.18 25.63 10.19
CA ASN A 563 -34.92 26.37 11.22
C ASN A 563 -34.98 25.64 12.57
N ALA A 564 -34.30 24.50 12.69
CA ALA A 564 -33.96 23.89 13.97
C ALA A 564 -32.74 22.99 13.77
N GLY A 565 -31.86 22.92 14.78
CA GLY A 565 -30.68 22.08 14.72
C GLY A 565 -30.20 21.68 16.11
N THR A 566 -29.26 20.76 16.15
CA THR A 566 -28.60 20.29 17.38
C THR A 566 -27.12 20.08 17.11
N GLY A 567 -26.31 19.94 18.15
CA GLY A 567 -24.89 19.63 18.05
C GLY A 567 -24.45 18.75 19.21
N PRO A 568 -23.30 18.06 19.14
CA PRO A 568 -22.82 17.22 20.22
C PRO A 568 -22.28 18.05 21.40
N GLY A 569 -22.38 17.51 22.62
CA GLY A 569 -21.72 18.08 23.81
C GLY A 569 -22.07 19.56 24.05
N ASN A 570 -21.04 20.41 24.09
CA ASN A 570 -21.20 21.84 24.38
C ASN A 570 -21.79 22.65 23.20
N TYR A 571 -21.94 22.03 22.01
CA TYR A 571 -22.60 22.63 20.86
C TYR A 571 -24.13 22.61 20.96
N VAL A 572 -24.73 21.78 21.81
CA VAL A 572 -26.20 21.57 21.88
C VAL A 572 -26.96 22.90 21.94
N GLY A 573 -26.58 23.78 22.86
CA GLY A 573 -27.25 25.09 23.04
C GLY A 573 -26.99 26.06 21.89
N LEU A 574 -25.76 26.12 21.39
CA LEU A 574 -25.35 27.02 20.31
C LEU A 574 -25.99 26.64 18.98
N CYS A 575 -25.99 25.36 18.63
CA CYS A 575 -26.61 24.86 17.42
C CYS A 575 -28.13 24.97 17.46
N SER A 576 -28.76 24.68 18.60
CA SER A 576 -30.20 24.90 18.78
C SER A 576 -30.58 26.36 18.53
N PHE A 577 -29.81 27.30 19.08
CA PHE A 577 -30.07 28.74 18.89
C PHE A 577 -29.77 29.21 17.45
N CYS A 578 -28.58 28.93 16.93
CA CYS A 578 -28.13 29.47 15.64
C CYS A 578 -28.91 28.88 14.46
N CYS A 579 -29.13 27.56 14.47
CA CYS A 579 -29.87 26.88 13.41
C CYS A 579 -31.35 27.27 13.39
N ASN A 580 -31.92 27.74 14.51
CA ASN A 580 -33.28 28.25 14.53
C ASN A 580 -33.48 29.51 13.66
N PHE A 581 -32.39 30.23 13.39
CA PHE A 581 -32.38 31.47 12.60
C PHE A 581 -31.60 31.34 11.28
N GLY A 582 -31.47 30.13 10.74
CA GLY A 582 -30.84 29.91 9.43
C GLY A 582 -29.31 29.87 9.43
N TYR A 583 -28.64 30.15 10.55
CA TYR A 583 -27.18 30.03 10.67
C TYR A 583 -26.81 28.67 11.25
N CYS A 584 -26.75 27.65 10.38
CA CYS A 584 -26.47 26.27 10.78
C CYS A 584 -25.25 25.70 10.02
N PRO A 585 -24.02 26.07 10.41
CA PRO A 585 -22.82 25.61 9.73
C PRO A 585 -22.70 24.08 9.83
N PRO A 586 -22.52 23.37 8.70
CA PRO A 586 -22.30 21.92 8.72
C PRO A 586 -20.97 21.60 9.41
N GLY A 587 -20.95 20.54 10.22
CA GLY A 587 -19.82 20.17 11.07
C GLY A 587 -20.20 20.21 12.55
N PRO A 588 -20.15 21.38 13.22
CA PRO A 588 -20.52 21.47 14.64
C PRO A 588 -22.03 21.32 14.89
N CYS A 589 -22.87 21.62 13.88
CA CYS A 589 -24.32 21.53 13.96
C CYS A 589 -24.91 20.59 12.92
N THR A 590 -25.95 19.86 13.33
CA THR A 590 -26.82 19.04 12.49
C THR A 590 -28.19 19.69 12.41
N CYS A 591 -28.62 20.05 11.19
CA CYS A 591 -29.97 20.54 10.97
C CYS A 591 -30.99 19.42 11.19
N THR A 592 -32.01 19.67 12.00
CA THR A 592 -33.07 18.70 12.32
C THR A 592 -34.41 19.06 11.67
N SER A 593 -34.57 20.29 11.17
CA SER A 593 -35.76 20.75 10.45
C SER A 593 -35.44 21.89 9.47
N TYR A 594 -36.12 21.89 8.32
CA TYR A 594 -36.06 22.96 7.32
C TYR A 594 -37.42 23.66 7.20
N GLY A 595 -37.40 24.98 7.03
CA GLY A 595 -38.60 25.79 6.89
C GLY A 595 -38.32 27.20 6.39
N ALA A 596 -39.32 28.08 6.48
CA ALA A 596 -39.13 29.49 6.15
C ALA A 596 -38.09 30.13 7.08
N GLN A 597 -37.31 31.07 6.56
CA GLN A 597 -36.34 31.84 7.34
C GLN A 597 -37.06 32.57 8.49
N VAL A 598 -36.52 32.38 9.70
CA VAL A 598 -36.94 33.12 10.88
C VAL A 598 -35.94 34.26 11.09
N ASP A 599 -36.43 35.47 11.30
CA ASP A 599 -35.56 36.61 11.57
C ASP A 599 -34.89 36.43 12.95
N PRO A 600 -33.55 36.59 13.06
CA PRO A 600 -32.86 36.53 14.33
C PRO A 600 -33.24 37.73 15.24
N PRO A 601 -33.04 37.61 16.56
CA PRO A 601 -33.13 38.76 17.47
C PRO A 601 -32.23 39.91 16.99
N PRO A 602 -32.53 41.18 17.30
CA PRO A 602 -31.66 42.29 16.91
C PRO A 602 -30.22 42.12 17.40
N GLU A 603 -29.25 42.57 16.60
CA GLU A 603 -27.85 42.56 16.99
C GLU A 603 -27.60 43.46 18.21
N THR A 604 -26.88 42.92 19.18
CA THR A 604 -26.52 43.59 20.44
C THR A 604 -25.14 44.22 20.38
N GLY A 605 -24.34 43.91 19.36
CA GLY A 605 -22.94 44.32 19.23
C GLY A 605 -21.97 43.53 20.11
N THR A 606 -22.43 42.49 20.79
CA THR A 606 -21.60 41.67 21.68
C THR A 606 -20.69 40.74 20.86
N VAL A 607 -19.37 40.89 20.99
CA VAL A 607 -18.40 40.02 20.31
C VAL A 607 -18.20 38.74 21.12
N GLY A 608 -18.74 37.63 20.64
CA GLY A 608 -18.55 36.31 21.24
C GLY A 608 -17.30 35.59 20.71
N LYS A 609 -16.54 34.96 21.61
CA LYS A 609 -15.46 34.02 21.27
C LYS A 609 -15.59 32.71 22.03
N PRO A 610 -15.01 31.60 21.54
CA PRO A 610 -14.94 30.36 22.30
C PRO A 610 -14.21 30.55 23.63
N LEU A 611 -14.44 29.69 24.61
CA LEU A 611 -13.61 29.63 25.81
C LEU A 611 -12.20 29.09 25.49
N PRO A 612 -11.17 29.34 26.33
CA PRO A 612 -9.78 29.00 25.99
C PRO A 612 -9.49 27.50 25.79
N TRP A 613 -10.37 26.63 26.28
CA TRP A 613 -10.28 25.17 26.15
C TRP A 613 -11.22 24.61 25.09
N GLU A 614 -12.00 25.47 24.43
CA GLU A 614 -12.82 25.10 23.27
C GLU A 614 -12.04 25.47 22.00
N ASP A 615 -12.16 24.64 20.97
CA ASP A 615 -11.45 24.85 19.70
C ASP A 615 -12.09 25.93 18.82
N ASP A 616 -11.42 26.26 17.71
CA ASP A 616 -11.84 27.35 16.81
C ASP A 616 -13.16 27.06 16.06
N SER A 617 -13.66 25.82 16.05
CA SER A 617 -14.93 25.51 15.40
C SER A 617 -16.16 26.05 16.16
N TYR A 618 -16.00 26.46 17.43
CA TYR A 618 -16.98 27.26 18.16
C TYR A 618 -17.02 28.74 17.73
N LEU A 619 -16.01 29.25 17.00
CA LEU A 619 -15.84 30.70 16.78
C LEU A 619 -17.01 31.34 16.04
N GLY A 620 -17.45 30.73 14.94
CA GLY A 620 -18.58 31.22 14.15
C GLY A 620 -19.90 31.21 14.95
N LEU A 621 -20.14 30.11 15.68
CA LEU A 621 -21.34 29.95 16.51
C LEU A 621 -21.36 30.90 17.70
N CYS A 622 -20.24 31.06 18.42
CA CYS A 622 -20.14 32.03 19.51
C CYS A 622 -20.26 33.47 19.02
N SER A 623 -19.64 33.81 17.88
CA SER A 623 -19.76 35.15 17.30
C SER A 623 -21.21 35.48 16.96
N TYR A 624 -21.92 34.56 16.29
CA TYR A 624 -23.31 34.76 15.90
C TYR A 624 -24.25 34.79 17.12
N ALA A 625 -24.19 33.76 17.98
CA ALA A 625 -25.09 33.61 19.10
C ALA A 625 -24.97 34.76 20.11
N CYS A 626 -23.74 35.14 20.48
CA CYS A 626 -23.51 36.22 21.43
C CYS A 626 -23.98 37.57 20.85
N ASN A 627 -23.76 37.83 19.55
CA ASN A 627 -24.25 39.06 18.92
C ASN A 627 -25.78 39.15 18.94
N HIS A 628 -26.49 38.01 18.93
CA HIS A 628 -27.96 37.94 19.01
C HIS A 628 -28.50 37.67 20.42
N GLY A 629 -27.69 37.91 21.46
CA GLY A 629 -28.14 37.90 22.87
C GLY A 629 -28.11 36.55 23.57
N TYR A 630 -27.60 35.49 22.93
CA TYR A 630 -27.40 34.17 23.55
C TYR A 630 -25.90 33.84 23.63
N CYS A 631 -25.29 34.08 24.80
CA CYS A 631 -23.87 33.84 25.02
C CYS A 631 -23.65 32.87 26.19
N PRO A 632 -23.74 31.55 25.96
CA PRO A 632 -23.67 30.56 27.03
C PRO A 632 -22.26 30.53 27.65
N PRO A 633 -22.10 30.76 28.98
CA PRO A 633 -20.80 30.86 29.62
C PRO A 633 -20.05 29.52 29.73
N THR A 634 -20.71 28.43 29.34
CA THR A 634 -20.09 27.10 29.26
C THR A 634 -19.32 26.90 27.98
N ALA A 635 -19.62 27.64 26.90
CA ALA A 635 -18.99 27.49 25.58
C ALA A 635 -18.36 28.79 25.04
N CYS A 636 -18.97 29.94 25.36
CA CYS A 636 -18.57 31.24 24.83
C CYS A 636 -18.22 32.23 25.95
N ARG A 637 -17.35 33.17 25.61
CA ARG A 637 -17.07 34.38 26.39
C ARG A 637 -17.40 35.62 25.57
N ALA A 638 -18.06 36.59 26.18
CA ALA A 638 -18.18 37.92 25.61
C ALA A 638 -16.85 38.66 25.78
N VAL A 639 -16.35 39.22 24.70
CA VAL A 639 -15.16 40.09 24.70
C VAL A 639 -15.67 41.51 24.56
N GLN A 640 -15.32 42.35 25.55
CA GLN A 640 -15.58 43.80 25.47
C GLN A 640 -14.63 44.49 24.51
#